data_AF-A0A8I1DF92-F1
#
_entry.id   AF-A0A8I1DF92-F1
#
_cell.length_a   1.000
_cell.length_b   1.000
_cell.length_c   1.000
_cell.angle_alpha   90.00
_cell.angle_beta   90.00
_cell.angle_gamma   90.00
#
_symmetry.space_group_name_H-M   'P 1'
#
loop_
_entity.id
_entity.type
_entity.pdbx_description
1 polymer ?
#
loop_
_entity_poly.entity_id
_entity_poly.type
_entity_poly.pdbx_seq_one_letter_code
_entity_poly.pdbx_strand_id
1 'polypeptide(L)' 'MVNYTFYSTKPAGKIQVGDLLKTEKGKQTKITDLYRHQGETVFVTDRFGLVFENEIEVKGKMQHV' A
#
# COMPACT_ATOMS: atom_id res chain seq x y z
N MET A 1 -3.51 -11.93 -14.32
CA MET A 1 -3.34 -11.31 -13.00
C MET A 1 -3.06 -9.84 -13.26
N VAL A 2 -3.88 -8.91 -12.73
CA VAL A 2 -3.63 -7.48 -12.94
C VAL A 2 -2.68 -7.03 -11.85
N ASN A 3 -1.43 -6.72 -12.22
CA ASN A 3 -0.47 -6.17 -11.28
C ASN A 3 -0.78 -4.68 -11.09
N TYR A 4 -1.14 -4.30 -9.88
CA TYR A 4 -1.31 -2.90 -9.50
C TYR A 4 -0.09 -2.46 -8.72
N THR A 5 0.61 -1.43 -9.19
CA THR A 5 1.61 -0.74 -8.38
C THR A 5 0.90 0.17 -7.37
N PHE A 6 1.19 -0.01 -6.09
CA PHE A 6 0.64 0.80 -5.02
C PHE A 6 1.66 1.81 -4.51
N TYR A 7 1.17 2.96 -4.09
CA TYR A 7 1.97 4.05 -3.57
C TYR A 7 1.52 4.40 -2.16
N SER A 8 2.51 4.56 -1.29
CA SER A 8 2.33 5.08 0.07
C SER A 8 3.16 6.34 0.27
N THR A 9 2.64 7.29 1.05
CA THR A 9 3.40 8.43 1.57
C THR A 9 4.20 8.07 2.81
N LYS A 10 3.92 6.92 3.42
CA LYS A 10 4.64 6.37 4.57
C LYS A 10 5.59 5.26 4.10
N PRO A 11 6.77 5.11 4.74
CA PRO A 11 7.60 3.93 4.58
C PRO A 11 6.79 2.66 4.86
N ALA A 12 7.06 1.56 4.14
CA ALA A 12 6.26 0.35 4.21
C ALA A 12 6.12 -0.21 5.64
N GLY A 13 7.21 -0.26 6.41
CA GLY A 13 7.19 -0.65 7.84
C GLY A 13 6.53 0.36 8.81
N LYS A 14 5.97 1.46 8.31
CA LYS A 14 5.17 2.45 9.08
C LYS A 14 3.72 2.50 8.64
N ILE A 15 3.33 1.68 7.66
CA ILE A 15 1.96 1.54 7.20
C ILE A 15 1.15 0.77 8.25
N GLN A 16 -0.04 1.26 8.56
CA GLN A 16 -0.93 0.70 9.57
C GLN A 16 -2.35 0.49 9.04
N VAL A 17 -3.14 -0.30 9.76
CA VAL A 17 -4.58 -0.40 9.52
C VAL A 17 -5.21 0.99 9.59
N GLY A 18 -6.01 1.33 8.58
CA GLY A 18 -6.59 2.66 8.43
C GLY A 18 -5.88 3.54 7.41
N ASP A 19 -4.63 3.24 7.07
CA ASP A 19 -3.88 4.01 6.08
C ASP A 19 -4.43 3.82 4.67
N LEU A 20 -4.16 4.80 3.81
CA LEU A 20 -4.56 4.80 2.41
C LEU A 20 -3.37 4.52 1.51
N LEU A 21 -3.56 3.60 0.57
CA LEU A 21 -2.69 3.41 -0.58
C LEU A 21 -3.34 4.03 -1.82
N LYS A 22 -2.51 4.47 -2.77
CA LYS A 22 -2.96 4.99 -4.06
C LYS A 22 -2.36 4.16 -5.18
N THR A 23 -3.13 3.82 -6.21
CA THR A 23 -2.60 3.18 -7.41
C THR A 23 -2.04 4.21 -8.38
N GLU A 24 -1.27 3.77 -9.38
CA GLU A 24 -0.76 4.64 -10.45
C GLU A 24 -1.86 5.43 -11.16
N LYS A 25 -3.02 4.79 -11.37
CA LYS A 25 -4.21 5.42 -11.98
C LYS A 25 -5.00 6.31 -11.02
N GLY A 26 -4.45 6.58 -9.83
CA GLY A 26 -5.00 7.49 -8.84
C GLY A 26 -6.13 6.94 -7.99
N LYS A 27 -6.46 5.64 -8.08
CA LYS A 27 -7.48 5.04 -7.22
C LYS A 27 -6.93 4.87 -5.80
N GLN A 28 -7.74 5.21 -4.80
CA GLN A 28 -7.41 4.98 -3.40
C GLN A 28 -8.03 3.68 -2.88
N THR A 29 -7.34 3.06 -1.94
CA THR A 29 -7.80 1.92 -1.15
C THR A 29 -7.32 2.05 0.28
N LYS A 30 -8.11 1.54 1.22
CA LYS A 30 -7.81 1.59 2.65
C LYS A 30 -7.30 0.23 3.11
N ILE A 31 -6.30 0.25 3.97
CA ILE A 31 -5.82 -0.96 4.63
C ILE A 31 -6.78 -1.31 5.76
N THR A 32 -7.36 -2.50 5.68
CA THR A 32 -8.33 -3.02 6.63
C THR A 32 -7.70 -3.98 7.64
N ASP A 33 -6.60 -4.63 7.26
CA ASP A 33 -5.87 -5.54 8.12
C ASP A 33 -4.40 -5.67 7.67
N LEU A 34 -3.51 -6.15 8.54
CA LEU A 34 -2.13 -6.46 8.19
C LEU A 34 -1.62 -7.65 9.00
N TYR A 35 -0.84 -8.51 8.36
CA TYR A 35 -0.25 -9.68 9.00
C TYR A 35 1.10 -10.04 8.36
N ARG A 36 1.84 -10.95 8.99
CA ARG A 36 3.09 -11.48 8.44
C ARG A 36 2.88 -12.85 7.81
N HIS A 37 3.36 -13.03 6.59
CA HIS A 37 3.38 -14.31 5.89
C HIS A 37 4.79 -14.57 5.37
N GLN A 38 5.41 -15.67 5.79
CA GLN A 38 6.76 -16.07 5.34
C GLN A 38 7.85 -14.98 5.51
N GLY A 39 7.71 -14.13 6.54
CA GLY A 39 8.65 -13.04 6.80
C GLY A 39 8.33 -11.73 6.07
N GLU A 40 7.34 -11.71 5.19
CA GLU A 40 6.87 -10.51 4.50
C GLU A 40 5.61 -9.93 5.17
N THR A 41 5.49 -8.61 5.16
CA THR A 41 4.25 -7.94 5.59
C THR A 41 3.23 -7.98 4.45
N VAL A 42 2.02 -8.43 4.76
CA VAL A 42 0.88 -8.48 3.84
C VAL A 42 -0.20 -7.53 4.34
N PHE A 43 -0.65 -6.65 3.46
CA PHE A 43 -1.69 -5.67 3.71
C PHE A 43 -2.99 -6.13 3.06
N VAL A 44 -4.07 -6.20 3.84
CA VAL A 44 -5.42 -6.42 3.32
C VAL A 44 -6.04 -5.07 3.01
N THR A 45 -6.59 -4.93 1.81
CA THR A 45 -7.20 -3.71 1.34
C THR A 45 -8.69 -3.89 1.08
N ASP A 46 -9.46 -2.81 1.25
CA ASP A 46 -10.91 -2.82 1.06
C ASP A 46 -11.36 -3.06 -0.39
N ARG A 47 -10.48 -2.87 -1.39
CA ARG A 47 -10.83 -2.90 -2.82
C ARG A 47 -9.98 -3.81 -3.68
N PHE A 48 -8.74 -4.08 -3.29
CA PHE A 48 -7.78 -4.79 -4.14
C PHE A 48 -7.32 -6.13 -3.54
N GLY A 49 -7.83 -6.50 -2.36
CA GLY A 49 -7.44 -7.73 -1.68
C GLY A 49 -6.07 -7.60 -1.02
N LEU A 50 -5.20 -8.57 -1.23
CA LEU A 50 -3.87 -8.64 -0.61
C LEU A 50 -2.86 -7.82 -1.41
N VAL A 51 -2.03 -7.05 -0.70
CA VAL A 51 -0.91 -6.29 -1.24
C VAL A 51 0.32 -6.61 -0.40
N PHE A 52 1.41 -7.02 -1.04
CA PHE A 52 2.65 -7.35 -0.36
C PHE A 52 3.52 -6.11 -0.16
N GLU A 53 4.35 -6.12 0.88
CA GLU A 53 5.22 -4.99 1.21
C GLU A 53 6.14 -4.57 0.06
N ASN A 54 6.62 -5.53 -0.73
CA ASN A 54 7.46 -5.32 -1.91
C ASN A 54 6.71 -4.75 -3.12
N GLU A 55 5.39 -4.73 -3.12
CA GLU A 55 4.54 -4.14 -4.17
C GLU A 55 4.19 -2.67 -3.88
N ILE A 56 4.59 -2.14 -2.73
CA ILE A 56 4.32 -0.77 -2.31
C ILE A 56 5.56 0.11 -2.55
N GLU A 57 5.45 1.03 -3.48
CA GLU A 57 6.44 2.08 -3.69
C GLU A 57 6.20 3.27 -2.75
N VAL A 58 7.26 3.72 -2.07
CA VAL A 58 7.19 4.89 -1.18
C VAL A 58 7.47 6.15 -2.01
N LYS A 59 6.43 6.94 -2.30
CA LYS A 59 6.60 8.25 -2.93
C LYS A 59 6.68 9.32 -1.84
N GLY A 60 7.90 9.81 -1.60
CA GLY A 60 8.15 10.98 -0.75
C GLY A 60 7.33 12.18 -1.23
N LYS A 61 6.84 13.00 -0.28
CA LYS A 61 5.96 14.16 -0.50
C LYS A 61 6.20 14.82 -1.87
N MET A 62 5.18 14.80 -2.74
CA MET A 62 5.13 15.75 -3.86
C MET A 62 5.18 17.14 -3.25
N GLN A 63 6.35 17.78 -3.30
CA GLN A 63 6.44 19.22 -3.18
C GLN A 63 5.64 19.77 -4.38
N HIS A 64 4.45 20.30 -4.12
CA HIS A 64 3.87 21.26 -5.05
C HIS A 64 4.68 22.54 -4.88
N VAL A 65 5.46 22.86 -5.92
CA VAL A 65 5.86 24.25 -6.22
C VAL A 65 4.63 24.99 -6.71
#